data_AF-A0A925PFP8-F1
#
_entry.id   AF-A0A925PFP8-F1
#
_cell.length_a   1.000
_cell.length_b   1.000
_cell.length_c   1.000
_cell.angle_alpha   90.00
_cell.angle_beta   90.00
_cell.angle_gamma   90.00
#
_symmetry.space_group_name_H-M   'P 1'
#
loop_
_entity.id
_entity.type
_entity.pdbx_description
1 polymer ?
#
loop_
_entity_poly.entity_id
_entity_poly.type
_entity_poly.pdbx_seq_one_letter_code
_entity_poly.pdbx_strand_id
1 'polypeptide(L)'
;METRARYALVGLFMLAVIIASFGFVYWLENKGGFTQREVYQIRFQGSVSGLLVGSAVLFNGIRVGEVTGLGLNPDAPQDVIATIAIDRGTPVRADTQVGIETQGLTGGAAVSLKGGSSSSPLAATEGGAPPTLVAAPQAGQDWTQAARDAFQRVDGILAENSEALHSAITNIDTFSDALARNADKVDGILAGLERMTGGATSQAEIPIYDLVAASTFPPKPEEAPSWLLVVPEPTTLMGFNTDKILLQPAEGESVPLANAKWGDNLPVLFQEKVIQCFENAGYARSISRTREGVSGDFQLLVDIRRFHIATAPEPAAEIEFVAKILDTDGK
;
A
#
# COMPACT_ATOMS: atom_id res chain seq x y z
N MET A 1 -38.92 31.76 -51.07
CA MET A 1 -38.05 32.50 -50.12
C MET A 1 -37.79 31.58 -48.92
N GLU A 2 -36.75 30.73 -48.94
CA GLU A 2 -36.61 29.64 -47.93
C GLU A 2 -35.19 29.41 -47.36
N THR A 3 -34.21 30.26 -47.67
CA THR A 3 -32.81 30.04 -47.21
C THR A 3 -32.38 30.91 -46.03
N ARG A 4 -33.12 31.97 -45.67
CA ARG A 4 -32.75 32.85 -44.53
C ARG A 4 -33.12 32.28 -43.16
N ALA A 5 -34.12 31.41 -43.08
CA ALA A 5 -34.61 30.85 -41.82
C ALA A 5 -33.58 29.92 -41.13
N ARG A 6 -32.70 29.25 -41.89
CA ARG A 6 -31.67 28.34 -41.32
C ARG A 6 -30.54 29.11 -40.63
N TYR A 7 -30.09 30.23 -41.18
CA TYR A 7 -29.04 31.05 -40.55
C TYR A 7 -29.53 31.72 -39.25
N ALA A 8 -30.79 32.14 -39.20
CA ALA A 8 -31.39 32.68 -37.98
C ALA A 8 -31.47 31.63 -36.86
N LEU A 9 -31.78 30.37 -37.20
CA LEU A 9 -31.85 29.25 -36.25
C LEU A 9 -30.45 28.88 -35.72
N VAL A 10 -29.43 28.88 -36.59
CA VAL A 10 -28.03 28.67 -36.18
C VAL A 10 -27.55 29.80 -35.25
N GLY A 11 -27.89 31.06 -35.56
CA GLY A 11 -27.57 32.20 -34.70
C GLY A 11 -28.23 32.12 -33.32
N LEU A 12 -29.51 31.73 -33.26
CA LEU A 12 -30.24 31.52 -32.01
C LEU A 12 -29.62 30.39 -31.17
N PHE A 13 -29.26 29.27 -31.80
CA PHE A 13 -28.60 28.15 -31.13
C PHE A 13 -27.25 28.57 -30.55
N MET A 14 -26.43 29.30 -31.31
CA MET A 14 -25.14 29.79 -30.85
C MET A 14 -25.29 30.75 -29.66
N LEU A 15 -26.29 31.64 -29.68
CA LEU A 15 -26.62 32.52 -28.57
C LEU A 15 -27.04 31.73 -27.32
N ALA A 16 -27.87 30.69 -27.49
CA ALA A 16 -28.33 29.85 -26.41
C ALA A 16 -27.17 29.08 -25.75
N VAL A 17 -26.22 28.57 -26.54
CA VAL A 17 -25.01 27.91 -26.02
C VAL A 17 -24.14 28.88 -25.24
N ILE A 18 -23.96 30.11 -25.73
CA ILE A 18 -23.20 31.14 -25.01
C ILE A 18 -23.85 31.45 -23.65
N ILE A 19 -25.17 31.67 -23.63
CA ILE A 19 -25.92 31.92 -22.40
C ILE A 19 -25.84 30.72 -21.44
N ALA A 20 -25.98 29.50 -21.95
CA ALA A 20 -25.84 28.29 -21.15
C ALA A 20 -24.43 28.15 -20.58
N SER A 21 -23.38 28.52 -21.33
CA SER A 21 -22.00 28.48 -20.88
C SER A 21 -21.75 29.50 -19.76
N PHE A 22 -22.25 30.74 -19.90
CA PHE A 22 -22.19 31.74 -18.82
C PHE A 22 -23.00 31.30 -17.59
N GLY A 23 -24.19 30.74 -17.81
CA GLY A 23 -25.01 30.18 -16.74
C GLY A 23 -24.32 29.03 -16.01
N PHE A 24 -23.60 28.17 -16.73
CA PHE A 24 -22.84 27.07 -16.18
C PHE A 24 -21.64 27.56 -15.36
N VAL A 25 -20.86 28.53 -15.86
CA VAL A 25 -19.74 29.13 -15.12
C VAL A 25 -20.22 29.82 -13.85
N TYR A 26 -21.27 30.65 -13.94
CA TYR A 26 -21.86 31.31 -12.78
C TYR A 26 -22.41 30.32 -11.76
N TRP A 27 -23.06 29.25 -12.22
CA TRP A 27 -23.54 28.18 -11.36
C TRP A 27 -22.40 27.42 -10.69
N LEU A 28 -21.30 27.17 -11.39
CA LEU A 28 -20.11 26.51 -10.84
C LEU A 28 -19.45 27.37 -9.75
N GLU A 29 -19.37 28.68 -9.97
CA GLU A 29 -18.80 29.64 -9.03
C GLU A 29 -19.69 29.82 -7.78
N ASN A 30 -21.02 29.75 -7.93
CA ASN A 30 -21.97 30.00 -6.83
C ASN A 30 -22.48 28.72 -6.13
N LYS A 31 -22.42 27.54 -6.76
CA LYS A 31 -22.87 26.25 -6.19
C LYS A 31 -21.78 25.19 -6.07
N GLY A 32 -20.64 25.36 -6.74
CA GLY A 32 -19.43 24.59 -6.42
C GLY A 32 -18.97 25.02 -5.04
N GLY A 33 -19.38 24.28 -4.02
CA GLY A 33 -19.21 24.63 -2.62
C GLY A 33 -17.76 24.94 -2.25
N PHE A 34 -17.39 26.21 -2.35
CA PHE A 34 -16.35 26.77 -1.50
C PHE A 34 -16.98 26.82 -0.11
N THR A 35 -16.89 25.72 0.64
CA THR A 35 -16.99 25.79 2.09
C THR A 35 -16.18 27.02 2.51
N GLN A 36 -16.76 27.92 3.30
CA GLN A 36 -16.01 29.07 3.77
C GLN A 36 -14.81 28.51 4.56
N ARG A 37 -13.63 28.54 3.94
CA ARG A 37 -12.40 28.01 4.52
C ARG A 37 -11.65 29.15 5.17
N GLU A 38 -11.18 28.91 6.38
CA GLU A 38 -10.26 29.80 7.06
C GLU A 38 -8.83 29.40 6.74
N VAL A 39 -8.03 30.42 6.43
CA VAL A 39 -6.63 30.24 6.04
C VAL A 39 -5.77 30.43 7.28
N TYR A 40 -4.94 29.42 7.56
CA TYR A 40 -3.95 29.45 8.63
C TYR A 40 -2.56 29.32 8.04
N GLN A 41 -1.58 29.88 8.72
CA GLN A 41 -0.17 29.62 8.42
C GLN A 41 0.42 28.75 9.51
N ILE A 42 1.17 27.73 9.12
CA ILE A 42 1.96 26.92 10.03
C ILE A 42 3.42 27.19 9.76
N ARG A 43 4.17 27.48 10.82
CA ARG A 43 5.62 27.51 10.77
C ARG A 43 6.19 26.19 11.30
N PHE A 44 6.90 25.47 10.44
CA PHE A 44 7.64 24.27 10.78
C PHE A 44 9.12 24.61 10.99
N GLN A 45 9.64 24.28 12.17
CA GLN A 45 11.06 24.38 12.51
C GLN A 45 11.76 23.05 12.18
N GLY A 46 12.01 22.80 10.89
CA GLY A 46 12.60 21.55 10.42
C GLY A 46 12.12 21.11 9.04
N SER A 47 12.60 19.94 8.59
CA SER A 47 12.24 19.39 7.29
C SER A 47 10.78 18.91 7.26
N VAL A 48 10.03 19.33 6.23
CA VAL A 48 8.65 18.90 5.97
C VAL A 48 8.60 17.84 4.88
N SER A 49 9.45 16.82 5.01
CA SER A 49 9.65 15.80 3.97
C SER A 49 8.33 15.12 3.57
N GLY A 50 8.03 15.14 2.27
CA GLY A 50 6.83 14.53 1.70
C GLY A 50 5.56 15.38 1.73
N LEU A 51 5.61 16.61 2.29
CA LEU A 51 4.48 17.53 2.29
C LEU A 51 4.39 18.29 0.95
N LEU A 52 3.21 18.27 0.33
CA LEU A 52 2.96 18.89 -0.97
C LEU A 52 1.75 19.83 -0.89
N VAL A 53 1.65 20.75 -1.86
CA VAL A 53 0.40 21.48 -2.10
C VAL A 53 -0.68 20.47 -2.48
N GLY A 54 -1.81 20.50 -1.79
CA GLY A 54 -2.89 19.51 -1.87
C GLY A 54 -2.83 18.42 -0.80
N SER A 55 -1.75 18.32 0.00
CA SER A 55 -1.69 17.41 1.14
C SER A 55 -2.88 17.63 2.08
N ALA A 56 -3.44 16.55 2.60
CA ALA A 56 -4.56 16.61 3.52
C ALA A 56 -4.15 17.27 4.85
N VAL A 57 -5.08 18.02 5.43
CA VAL A 57 -5.00 18.51 6.81
C VAL A 57 -6.01 17.72 7.62
N LEU A 58 -5.52 17.02 8.63
CA LEU A 58 -6.32 16.21 9.54
C LEU A 58 -6.44 16.92 10.88
N PHE A 59 -7.61 16.83 11.51
CA PHE A 59 -7.82 17.20 12.90
C PHE A 59 -8.24 15.96 13.68
N ASN A 60 -7.41 15.53 14.64
CA ASN A 60 -7.60 14.27 15.36
C ASN A 60 -7.90 13.07 14.43
N GLY A 61 -7.24 13.01 13.27
CA GLY A 61 -7.41 11.93 12.27
C GLY A 61 -8.56 12.13 11.27
N ILE A 62 -9.37 13.19 11.38
CA ILE A 62 -10.45 13.50 10.43
C ILE A 62 -9.96 14.56 9.45
N ARG A 63 -10.14 14.34 8.14
CA ARG A 63 -9.79 15.35 7.13
C ARG A 63 -10.69 16.59 7.27
N VAL A 64 -10.07 17.75 7.50
CA VAL A 64 -10.74 19.04 7.71
C VAL A 64 -10.29 20.14 6.74
N GLY A 65 -9.32 19.83 5.88
CA GLY A 65 -8.74 20.82 4.99
C GLY A 65 -7.62 20.27 4.11
N GLU A 66 -6.88 21.20 3.53
CA GLU A 66 -5.76 20.94 2.63
C GLU A 66 -4.67 22.02 2.71
N VAL A 67 -3.46 21.64 2.35
CA VAL A 67 -2.33 22.58 2.19
C VAL A 67 -2.49 23.30 0.86
N THR A 68 -2.63 24.63 0.90
CA THR A 68 -2.80 25.47 -0.30
C THR A 68 -1.50 26.13 -0.76
N GLY A 69 -0.48 26.16 0.08
CA GLY A 69 0.81 26.74 -0.28
C GLY A 69 1.95 26.26 0.61
N LEU A 70 3.16 26.23 0.03
CA LEU A 70 4.39 25.89 0.74
C LEU A 70 5.47 26.88 0.32
N GLY A 71 6.17 27.47 1.28
CA GLY A 71 7.25 28.41 1.01
C GLY A 71 8.31 28.38 2.10
N LEU A 72 9.51 28.85 1.77
CA LEU A 72 10.58 29.05 2.74
C LEU A 72 10.41 30.42 3.39
N ASN A 73 10.70 30.51 4.69
CA ASN A 73 10.72 31.80 5.37
C ASN A 73 11.93 32.63 4.89
N PRO A 74 11.74 33.83 4.30
CA PRO A 74 12.85 34.65 3.80
C PRO A 74 13.80 35.14 4.89
N ASP A 75 13.31 35.29 6.13
CA ASP A 75 14.12 35.74 7.27
C ASP A 75 14.85 34.58 7.97
N ALA A 76 14.37 33.34 7.79
CA ALA A 76 14.94 32.13 8.38
C ALA A 76 14.78 30.95 7.41
N PRO A 77 15.71 30.75 6.45
CA PRO A 77 15.55 29.76 5.37
C PRO A 77 15.41 28.30 5.80
N GLN A 78 15.75 27.99 7.06
CA GLN A 78 15.57 26.68 7.69
C GLN A 78 14.12 26.40 8.14
N ASP A 79 13.27 27.42 8.17
CA ASP A 79 11.86 27.31 8.52
C ASP A 79 11.00 27.24 7.26
N VAL A 80 10.02 26.34 7.29
CA VAL A 80 9.04 26.19 6.20
C VAL A 80 7.69 26.74 6.65
N ILE A 81 7.11 27.60 5.83
CA ILE A 81 5.78 28.17 6.01
C ILE A 81 4.81 27.39 5.13
N ALA A 82 3.92 26.63 5.76
CA ALA A 82 2.81 25.98 5.09
C ALA A 82 1.55 26.81 5.27
N THR A 83 0.87 27.14 4.17
CA THR A 83 -0.44 27.77 4.19
C THR A 83 -1.50 26.68 4.03
N ILE A 84 -2.45 26.62 4.96
CA ILE A 84 -3.52 25.63 4.96
C ILE A 84 -4.88 26.30 4.91
N ALA A 85 -5.83 25.66 4.25
CA ALA A 85 -7.22 26.05 4.23
C ALA A 85 -8.05 24.99 4.98
N ILE A 86 -8.69 25.39 6.06
CA ILE A 86 -9.48 24.53 6.95
C ILE A 86 -10.94 24.96 6.91
N ASP A 87 -11.88 24.03 7.02
CA ASP A 87 -13.30 24.34 7.13
C ASP A 87 -13.62 25.18 8.39
N ARG A 88 -14.45 26.23 8.27
CA ARG A 88 -14.86 27.12 9.39
C ARG A 88 -15.46 26.43 10.61
N GLY A 89 -15.91 25.18 10.48
CA GLY A 89 -16.46 24.40 11.59
C GLY A 89 -15.40 23.73 12.48
N THR A 90 -14.13 23.78 12.10
CA THR A 90 -13.05 23.08 12.81
C THR A 90 -12.61 23.87 14.05
N PRO A 91 -12.63 23.28 15.26
CA PRO A 91 -12.29 23.98 16.50
C PRO A 91 -10.77 24.12 16.68
N VAL A 92 -10.13 24.96 15.86
CA VAL A 92 -8.70 25.28 15.97
C VAL A 92 -8.48 26.32 17.08
N ARG A 93 -7.83 25.88 18.16
CA ARG A 93 -7.49 26.69 19.34
C ARG A 93 -6.01 27.04 19.38
N ALA A 94 -5.64 28.02 20.22
CA ALA A 94 -4.25 28.45 20.38
C ALA A 94 -3.31 27.33 20.88
N ASP A 95 -3.84 26.32 21.57
CA ASP A 95 -3.13 25.14 22.05
C ASP A 95 -3.20 23.95 21.10
N THR A 96 -3.68 24.14 19.86
CA THR A 96 -3.69 23.09 18.83
C THR A 96 -2.26 22.74 18.46
N GLN A 97 -1.87 21.49 18.71
CA GLN A 97 -0.55 21.01 18.34
C GLN A 97 -0.54 20.60 16.88
N VAL A 98 0.50 21.02 16.17
CA VAL A 98 0.68 20.71 14.75
C VAL A 98 1.84 19.73 14.61
N GLY A 99 1.61 18.66 13.85
CA GLY A 99 2.62 17.68 13.48
C GLY A 99 2.50 17.28 12.01
N ILE A 100 3.45 16.47 11.55
CA ILE A 100 3.41 15.82 10.24
C ILE A 100 3.21 14.33 10.49
N GLU A 101 2.26 13.74 9.80
CA GLU A 101 1.94 12.32 9.90
C GLU A 101 2.08 11.69 8.52
N THR A 102 2.71 10.52 8.47
CA THR A 102 2.82 9.73 7.25
C THR A 102 1.55 8.92 7.05
N GLN A 103 0.85 9.19 5.97
CA GLN A 103 -0.41 8.55 5.61
C GLN A 103 -0.19 7.49 4.53
N GLY A 104 -0.73 6.29 4.79
CA GLY A 104 -0.74 5.19 3.84
C GLY A 104 0.60 4.48 3.68
N LEU A 105 0.57 3.38 2.91
CA LEU A 105 1.75 2.55 2.62
C LEU A 105 2.74 3.24 1.66
N THR A 106 2.29 4.28 0.95
CA THR A 106 3.08 5.10 0.01
C THR A 106 3.90 6.18 0.71
N GLY A 107 3.71 6.40 2.01
CA GLY A 107 4.45 7.40 2.78
C GLY A 107 4.10 8.85 2.45
N GLY A 108 2.91 9.12 1.91
CA GLY A 108 2.46 10.50 1.67
C GLY A 108 2.34 11.28 2.97
N ALA A 109 2.82 12.52 3.04
CA ALA A 109 2.75 13.30 4.26
C ALA A 109 1.46 14.14 4.34
N ALA A 110 0.90 14.20 5.54
CA ALA A 110 -0.28 15.01 5.84
C ALA A 110 -0.03 15.85 7.10
N VAL A 111 -0.68 17.01 7.18
CA VAL A 111 -0.62 17.87 8.37
C VAL A 111 -1.60 17.33 9.40
N SER A 112 -1.12 17.00 10.60
CA SER A 112 -1.92 16.49 11.71
C SER A 112 -2.10 17.59 12.76
N LEU A 113 -3.34 17.99 13.01
CA LEU A 113 -3.75 18.93 14.05
C LEU A 113 -4.33 18.13 15.20
N LYS A 114 -3.71 18.23 16.39
CA LYS A 114 -4.24 17.64 17.61
C LYS A 114 -4.84 18.74 18.48
N GLY A 115 -6.16 18.64 18.71
CA GLY A 115 -6.89 19.61 19.52
C GLY A 115 -6.41 19.60 20.97
N GLY A 116 -6.20 20.79 21.54
CA GLY A 116 -5.87 20.96 22.95
C GLY A 116 -7.08 20.96 23.88
N SER A 117 -6.97 21.61 25.03
CA SER A 117 -8.03 21.68 26.05
C SER A 117 -9.23 22.51 25.57
N SER A 118 -10.44 22.12 25.97
CA SER A 118 -11.69 22.82 25.59
C SER A 118 -11.82 24.24 26.14
N SER A 119 -10.97 24.63 27.10
CA SER A 119 -10.94 25.93 27.77
C SER A 119 -10.07 26.99 27.08
N SER A 120 -9.26 26.63 26.09
CA SER A 120 -8.37 27.58 25.41
C SER A 120 -9.15 28.45 24.41
N PRO A 121 -8.88 29.77 24.32
CA PRO A 121 -9.51 30.63 23.33
C PRO A 121 -9.19 30.16 21.90
N LEU A 122 -10.12 30.40 20.96
CA LEU A 122 -9.89 30.17 19.53
C LEU A 122 -8.68 31.00 19.07
N ALA A 123 -7.90 30.47 18.12
CA ALA A 123 -6.74 31.19 17.60
C ALA A 123 -7.19 32.53 17.00
N ALA A 124 -6.76 33.63 17.60
CA ALA A 124 -7.21 34.96 17.21
C ALA A 124 -6.46 35.49 15.99
N THR A 125 -7.18 36.10 15.06
CA THR A 125 -6.62 36.86 13.94
C THR A 125 -6.17 38.22 14.44
N GLU A 126 -4.87 38.41 14.69
CA GLU A 126 -4.31 39.75 14.94
C GLU A 126 -3.99 40.43 13.59
N GLY A 127 -4.61 41.59 13.34
CA GLY A 127 -4.11 42.57 12.36
C GLY A 127 -4.31 42.27 10.87
N GLY A 128 -5.18 41.34 10.48
CA GLY A 128 -5.46 41.05 9.05
C GLY A 128 -4.46 40.10 8.38
N ALA A 129 -3.51 39.55 9.14
CA ALA A 129 -2.68 38.42 8.73
C ALA A 129 -3.29 37.09 9.23
N PRO A 130 -3.16 35.99 8.48
CA PRO A 130 -3.65 34.69 8.93
C PRO A 130 -2.95 34.25 10.22
N PRO A 131 -3.68 33.70 11.21
CA PRO A 131 -3.09 33.26 12.48
C PRO A 131 -2.02 32.19 12.24
N THR A 132 -0.87 32.36 12.90
CA THR A 132 0.27 31.44 12.77
C THR A 132 0.24 30.40 13.87
N LEU A 133 0.14 29.13 13.51
CA LEU A 133 0.35 28.00 14.41
C LEU A 133 1.82 27.60 14.39
N VAL A 134 2.41 27.40 15.56
CA VAL A 134 3.81 26.96 15.69
C VAL A 134 3.82 25.47 15.96
N ALA A 135 4.46 24.69 15.08
CA ALA A 135 4.64 23.27 15.29
C ALA A 135 5.62 23.03 16.46
N ALA A 136 5.32 22.05 17.31
CA ALA A 136 6.21 21.71 18.41
C ALA A 136 7.53 21.13 17.85
N PRO A 137 8.70 21.43 18.46
CA PRO A 137 10.02 21.00 17.97
C PRO A 137 10.24 19.48 17.84
N GLN A 138 9.30 18.67 18.33
CA GLN A 138 9.42 17.23 18.56
C GLN A 138 8.80 16.37 17.44
N ALA A 139 8.39 16.96 16.31
CA ALA A 139 7.66 16.24 15.24
C ALA A 139 8.48 15.18 14.47
N GLY A 140 9.65 14.75 14.96
CA GLY A 140 10.47 13.72 14.29
C GLY A 140 11.72 13.22 15.01
N GLN A 141 11.89 13.42 16.33
CA GLN A 141 13.16 13.10 17.04
C GLN A 141 13.10 11.98 18.09
N ASP A 142 11.93 11.37 18.34
CA ASP A 142 11.75 10.44 19.47
C ASP A 142 12.58 9.14 19.40
N TRP A 143 13.04 8.71 18.23
CA TRP A 143 13.66 7.38 18.09
C TRP A 143 15.07 7.29 18.69
N THR A 144 15.89 8.33 18.56
CA THR A 144 17.29 8.28 19.01
C THR A 144 17.43 8.43 20.52
N GLN A 145 16.49 9.11 21.19
CA GLN A 145 16.46 9.26 22.64
C GLN A 145 15.89 8.00 23.31
N ALA A 146 14.79 7.45 22.78
CA ALA A 146 14.25 6.18 23.22
C ALA A 146 15.27 5.02 23.08
N ALA A 147 16.07 5.02 22.01
CA ALA A 147 17.13 4.03 21.83
C ALA A 147 18.22 4.15 22.90
N ARG A 148 18.69 5.37 23.21
CA ARG A 148 19.74 5.58 24.23
C ARG A 148 19.27 5.20 25.63
N ASP A 149 18.03 5.55 25.98
CA ASP A 149 17.45 5.17 27.29
C ASP A 149 17.21 3.66 27.40
N ALA A 150 16.87 3.00 26.29
CA ALA A 150 16.76 1.54 26.23
C ALA A 150 18.13 0.86 26.45
N PHE A 151 19.20 1.37 25.83
CA PHE A 151 20.55 0.82 26.01
C PHE A 151 21.03 0.95 27.46
N GLN A 152 20.82 2.10 28.10
CA GLN A 152 21.22 2.29 29.51
C GLN A 152 20.42 1.42 30.49
N ARG A 153 19.14 1.15 30.20
CA ARG A 153 18.33 0.21 30.99
C ARG A 153 18.77 -1.24 30.82
N VAL A 154 19.20 -1.62 29.62
CA VAL A 154 19.74 -2.97 29.36
C VAL A 154 21.03 -3.20 30.14
N ASP A 155 21.94 -2.22 30.17
CA ASP A 155 23.19 -2.31 30.93
C ASP A 155 22.93 -2.42 32.45
N GLY A 156 21.96 -1.66 32.98
CA GLY A 156 21.57 -1.74 34.39
C GLY A 156 20.94 -3.09 34.77
N ILE A 157 20.03 -3.61 33.94
CA ILE A 157 19.39 -4.92 34.15
C ILE A 157 20.40 -6.06 34.06
N LEU A 158 21.39 -5.96 33.17
CA LEU A 158 22.42 -6.98 32.97
C LEU A 158 23.43 -7.00 34.12
N ALA A 159 23.77 -5.84 34.69
CA ALA A 159 24.61 -5.75 35.88
C ALA A 159 23.91 -6.31 37.13
N GLU A 160 22.63 -5.97 37.33
CA GLU A 160 21.82 -6.40 38.48
C GLU A 160 21.41 -7.88 38.42
N ASN A 161 21.21 -8.45 37.23
CA ASN A 161 20.82 -9.87 37.06
C ASN A 161 21.99 -10.82 36.77
N SER A 162 23.24 -10.34 36.82
CA SER A 162 24.42 -11.16 36.52
C SER A 162 24.49 -12.43 37.38
N GLU A 163 24.11 -12.35 38.66
CA GLU A 163 24.12 -13.48 39.60
C GLU A 163 22.98 -14.49 39.34
N ALA A 164 21.79 -14.00 39.01
CA ALA A 164 20.64 -14.82 38.61
C ALA A 164 20.87 -15.50 37.26
N LEU A 165 21.48 -14.79 36.31
CA LEU A 165 21.84 -15.32 34.99
C LEU A 165 22.93 -16.40 35.11
N HIS A 166 23.92 -16.20 35.98
CA HIS A 166 24.95 -17.21 36.23
C HIS A 166 24.39 -18.46 36.92
N SER A 167 23.43 -18.26 37.84
CA SER A 167 22.69 -19.37 38.47
C SER A 167 21.84 -20.12 37.45
N ALA A 168 21.17 -19.42 36.53
CA ALA A 168 20.41 -20.04 35.45
C ALA A 168 21.30 -20.85 34.51
N ILE A 169 22.47 -20.33 34.14
CA ILE A 169 23.45 -21.05 33.31
C ILE A 169 23.95 -22.31 34.03
N THR A 170 24.33 -22.20 35.31
CA THR A 170 24.76 -23.37 36.11
C THR A 170 23.66 -24.43 36.24
N ASN A 171 22.41 -23.99 36.41
CA ASN A 171 21.26 -24.89 36.46
C ASN A 171 20.97 -25.54 35.09
N ILE A 172 21.17 -24.82 33.99
CA ILE A 172 21.08 -25.34 32.62
C ILE A 172 22.15 -26.39 32.38
N ASP A 173 23.39 -26.17 32.81
CA ASP A 173 24.47 -27.16 32.67
C ASP A 173 24.17 -28.41 33.51
N THR A 174 23.73 -28.23 34.76
CA THR A 174 23.36 -29.34 35.65
C THR A 174 22.18 -30.14 35.10
N PHE A 175 21.18 -29.44 34.56
CA PHE A 175 20.01 -30.04 33.91
C PHE A 175 20.41 -30.74 32.60
N SER A 176 21.28 -30.14 31.81
CA SER A 176 21.79 -30.72 30.55
C SER A 176 22.62 -31.96 30.82
N ASP A 177 23.43 -31.98 31.87
CA ASP A 177 24.14 -33.17 32.33
C ASP A 177 23.19 -34.25 32.87
N ALA A 178 22.13 -33.85 33.59
CA ALA A 178 21.09 -34.78 34.03
C ALA A 178 20.30 -35.35 32.84
N LEU A 179 20.04 -34.55 31.81
CA LEU A 179 19.35 -34.96 30.59
C LEU A 179 20.23 -35.87 29.74
N ALA A 180 21.51 -35.53 29.55
CA ALA A 180 22.49 -36.36 28.84
C ALA A 180 22.65 -37.73 29.51
N ARG A 181 22.69 -37.79 30.85
CA ARG A 181 22.75 -39.05 31.61
C ARG A 181 21.46 -39.87 31.56
N ASN A 182 20.33 -39.25 31.23
CA ASN A 182 19.03 -39.93 31.13
C ASN A 182 18.53 -40.03 29.69
N ALA A 183 19.31 -39.61 28.68
CA ALA A 183 18.94 -39.61 27.28
C ALA A 183 18.50 -41.01 26.82
N ASP A 184 19.28 -42.04 27.19
CA ASP A 184 18.97 -43.44 26.89
C ASP A 184 17.62 -43.91 27.48
N LYS A 185 17.22 -43.36 28.64
CA LYS A 185 15.95 -43.69 29.29
C LYS A 185 14.78 -42.93 28.67
N VAL A 186 15.01 -41.69 28.24
CA VAL A 186 14.01 -40.88 27.52
C VAL A 186 13.72 -41.49 26.16
N ASP A 187 14.75 -41.95 25.44
CA ASP A 187 14.59 -42.69 24.18
C ASP A 187 13.83 -44.00 24.39
N GLY A 188 14.09 -44.70 25.50
CA GLY A 188 13.33 -45.91 25.88
C GLY A 188 11.85 -45.64 26.18
N ILE A 189 11.53 -44.53 26.84
CA ILE A 189 10.15 -44.10 27.12
C ILE A 189 9.46 -43.66 25.83
N LEU A 190 10.16 -42.91 24.96
CA LEU A 190 9.63 -42.42 23.69
C LEU A 190 9.36 -43.57 22.72
N ALA A 191 10.29 -44.52 22.59
CA ALA A 191 10.08 -45.74 21.82
C ALA A 191 8.97 -46.63 22.42
N GLY A 192 8.81 -46.62 23.75
CA GLY A 192 7.69 -47.28 24.43
C GLY A 192 6.34 -46.64 24.08
N LEU A 193 6.31 -45.32 24.05
CA LEU A 193 5.12 -44.54 23.72
C LEU A 193 4.74 -44.65 22.24
N GLU A 194 5.72 -44.60 21.31
CA GLU A 194 5.53 -44.79 19.87
C GLU A 194 4.93 -46.16 19.50
N ARG A 195 5.29 -47.20 20.27
CA ARG A 195 4.69 -48.54 20.12
C ARG A 195 3.27 -48.61 20.69
N MET A 196 2.95 -47.80 21.71
CA MET A 196 1.62 -47.78 22.32
C MET A 196 0.62 -46.88 21.58
N THR A 197 1.09 -45.81 20.92
CA THR A 197 0.23 -44.86 20.20
C THR A 197 0.14 -45.14 18.71
N GLY A 198 0.84 -46.17 18.22
CA GLY A 198 0.76 -46.59 16.82
C GLY A 198 1.33 -45.54 15.89
N GLY A 199 2.64 -45.28 16.01
CA GLY A 199 3.42 -44.53 15.02
C GLY A 199 2.79 -43.21 14.62
N ALA A 200 3.16 -42.12 15.31
CA ALA A 200 2.94 -40.79 14.77
C ALA A 200 3.71 -40.69 13.43
N THR A 201 3.04 -41.01 12.32
CA THR A 201 3.49 -40.60 11.00
C THR A 201 3.63 -39.10 11.08
N SER A 202 4.88 -38.62 10.98
CA SER A 202 5.20 -37.24 10.69
C SER A 202 4.14 -36.71 9.74
N GLN A 203 3.41 -35.69 10.17
CA GLN A 203 2.42 -35.02 9.34
C GLN A 203 3.17 -34.57 8.08
N ALA A 204 2.99 -35.31 6.98
CA ALA A 204 3.77 -35.10 5.78
C ALA A 204 3.54 -33.66 5.31
N GLU A 205 4.61 -32.87 5.22
CA GLU A 205 4.53 -31.52 4.67
C GLU A 205 3.93 -31.59 3.27
N ILE A 206 2.83 -30.87 3.03
CA ILE A 206 2.17 -30.85 1.71
C ILE A 206 3.14 -30.19 0.72
N PRO A 207 3.60 -30.91 -0.33
CA PRO A 207 4.53 -30.36 -1.31
C PRO A 207 3.99 -29.10 -1.98
N ILE A 208 4.89 -28.13 -2.17
CA ILE A 208 4.61 -26.86 -2.84
C ILE A 208 5.12 -26.95 -4.28
N TYR A 209 4.23 -26.67 -5.22
CA TYR A 209 4.50 -26.62 -6.65
C TYR A 209 4.52 -25.17 -7.13
N ASP A 210 5.26 -24.95 -8.23
CA ASP A 210 5.38 -23.65 -8.88
C ASP A 210 5.21 -23.83 -10.41
N LEU A 211 4.85 -22.74 -11.07
CA LEU A 211 4.79 -22.64 -12.52
C LEU A 211 6.18 -22.35 -13.09
N VAL A 212 6.45 -22.86 -14.29
CA VAL A 212 7.71 -22.61 -14.98
C VAL A 212 7.50 -21.48 -16.00
N ALA A 213 8.21 -20.38 -15.82
CA ALA A 213 8.23 -19.31 -16.82
C ALA A 213 8.90 -19.79 -18.12
N ALA A 214 8.32 -19.45 -19.25
CA ALA A 214 8.90 -19.73 -20.56
C ALA A 214 10.26 -19.02 -20.69
N SER A 215 11.23 -19.70 -21.29
CA SER A 215 12.60 -19.21 -21.51
C SER A 215 13.00 -19.19 -22.99
N THR A 216 12.19 -19.80 -23.85
CA THR A 216 12.45 -19.89 -25.29
C THR A 216 11.56 -18.90 -26.01
N PHE A 217 12.17 -17.90 -26.64
CA PHE A 217 11.49 -16.83 -27.38
C PHE A 217 12.16 -16.62 -28.74
N PRO A 218 11.47 -15.96 -29.69
CA PRO A 218 12.09 -15.50 -30.92
C PRO A 218 13.35 -14.65 -30.66
N PRO A 219 14.20 -14.41 -31.67
CA PRO A 219 15.35 -13.52 -31.52
C PRO A 219 14.94 -12.12 -31.01
N LYS A 220 15.81 -11.51 -30.20
CA LYS A 220 15.61 -10.13 -29.73
C LYS A 220 15.65 -9.16 -30.92
N PRO A 221 14.79 -8.12 -30.95
CA PRO A 221 14.94 -7.03 -31.91
C PRO A 221 16.29 -6.35 -31.72
N GLU A 222 16.89 -5.85 -32.81
CA GLU A 222 18.19 -5.16 -32.77
C GLU A 222 18.17 -3.94 -31.84
N GLU A 223 17.02 -3.26 -31.74
CA GLU A 223 16.77 -2.18 -30.80
C GLU A 223 15.76 -2.62 -29.75
N ALA A 224 16.12 -2.44 -28.47
CA ALA A 224 15.20 -2.67 -27.37
C ALA A 224 14.09 -1.60 -27.42
N PRO A 225 12.81 -1.99 -27.34
CA PRO A 225 11.75 -1.02 -27.44
C PRO A 225 11.72 -0.09 -26.22
N SER A 226 11.29 1.15 -26.46
CA SER A 226 11.25 2.22 -25.47
C SER A 226 10.06 2.17 -24.51
N TRP A 227 9.09 1.30 -24.78
CA TRP A 227 7.86 1.23 -24.00
C TRP A 227 8.03 0.56 -22.64
N LEU A 228 7.25 1.01 -21.67
CA LEU A 228 7.09 0.41 -20.35
C LEU A 228 5.76 -0.36 -20.28
N LEU A 229 5.84 -1.63 -19.89
CA LEU A 229 4.68 -2.49 -19.69
C LEU A 229 4.44 -2.72 -18.21
N VAL A 230 3.22 -2.43 -17.78
CA VAL A 230 2.72 -2.80 -16.45
C VAL A 230 1.89 -4.07 -16.60
N VAL A 231 2.13 -5.04 -15.71
CA VAL A 231 1.33 -6.26 -15.60
C VAL A 231 0.60 -6.22 -14.26
N PRO A 232 -0.69 -5.82 -14.21
CA PRO A 232 -1.50 -5.91 -12.99
C PRO A 232 -1.75 -7.35 -12.55
N GLU A 233 -2.25 -7.52 -11.33
CA GLU A 233 -2.71 -8.84 -10.88
C GLU A 233 -3.86 -9.33 -11.79
N PRO A 234 -3.76 -10.55 -12.35
CA PRO A 234 -4.82 -11.15 -13.14
C PRO A 234 -6.15 -11.23 -12.40
N THR A 235 -7.24 -10.97 -13.09
CA THR A 235 -8.58 -11.28 -12.60
C THR A 235 -8.91 -12.75 -12.85
N THR A 236 -9.70 -13.37 -11.98
CA THR A 236 -10.07 -14.80 -12.11
C THR A 236 -11.49 -15.04 -11.61
N LEU A 237 -12.11 -16.16 -12.01
CA LEU A 237 -13.30 -16.67 -11.32
C LEU A 237 -12.94 -17.04 -9.87
N MET A 238 -13.85 -16.81 -8.93
CA MET A 238 -13.59 -16.98 -7.49
C MET A 238 -13.06 -18.38 -7.11
N GLY A 239 -13.45 -19.42 -7.86
CA GLY A 239 -12.93 -20.77 -7.65
C GLY A 239 -11.44 -20.95 -7.95
N PHE A 240 -10.86 -20.09 -8.79
CA PHE A 240 -9.44 -20.12 -9.17
C PHE A 240 -8.57 -19.16 -8.32
N ASN A 241 -9.16 -18.33 -7.46
CA ASN A 241 -8.40 -17.51 -6.52
C ASN A 241 -8.02 -18.35 -5.27
N THR A 242 -7.09 -19.28 -5.46
CA THR A 242 -6.70 -20.24 -4.43
C THR A 242 -5.25 -20.68 -4.59
N ASP A 243 -4.67 -21.14 -3.49
CA ASP A 243 -3.38 -21.84 -3.43
C ASP A 243 -3.52 -23.34 -3.76
N LYS A 244 -4.73 -23.86 -4.01
CA LYS A 244 -4.95 -25.27 -4.31
C LYS A 244 -4.79 -25.56 -5.80
N ILE A 245 -4.16 -26.70 -6.09
CA ILE A 245 -4.19 -27.26 -7.45
C ILE A 245 -5.54 -27.92 -7.65
N LEU A 246 -6.32 -27.45 -8.61
CA LEU A 246 -7.68 -27.94 -8.84
C LEU A 246 -7.69 -29.08 -9.85
N LEU A 247 -8.50 -30.09 -9.55
CA LEU A 247 -8.85 -31.17 -10.45
C LEU A 247 -10.28 -30.95 -10.95
N GLN A 248 -10.50 -31.15 -12.24
CA GLN A 248 -11.82 -31.10 -12.87
C GLN A 248 -12.20 -32.50 -13.38
N PRO A 249 -13.09 -33.21 -12.67
CA PRO A 249 -13.69 -34.44 -13.18
C PRO A 249 -14.55 -34.19 -14.42
N ALA A 250 -14.73 -35.22 -15.26
CA ALA A 250 -15.66 -35.18 -16.40
C ALA A 250 -17.10 -34.87 -15.97
N GLU A 251 -17.50 -35.36 -14.80
CA GLU A 251 -18.78 -35.09 -14.18
C GLU A 251 -18.56 -34.65 -12.74
N GLY A 252 -19.12 -33.49 -12.36
CA GLY A 252 -19.05 -32.96 -11.00
C GLY A 252 -18.31 -31.63 -10.88
N GLU A 253 -18.13 -31.20 -9.63
CA GLU A 253 -17.50 -29.93 -9.28
C GLU A 253 -15.97 -30.05 -9.25
N SER A 254 -15.28 -28.92 -9.41
CA SER A 254 -13.82 -28.87 -9.23
C SER A 254 -13.45 -29.20 -7.79
N VAL A 255 -12.44 -30.04 -7.60
CA VAL A 255 -11.97 -30.46 -6.27
C VAL A 255 -10.48 -30.18 -6.11
N PRO A 256 -10.01 -29.82 -4.91
CA PRO A 256 -8.58 -29.61 -4.67
C PRO A 256 -7.80 -30.94 -4.65
N LEU A 257 -6.60 -30.93 -5.19
CA LEU A 257 -5.65 -32.03 -5.08
C LEU A 257 -5.12 -32.12 -3.64
N ALA A 258 -5.33 -33.27 -2.98
CA ALA A 258 -5.12 -33.40 -1.53
C ALA A 258 -3.67 -33.20 -1.06
N ASN A 259 -2.69 -33.63 -1.86
CA ASN A 259 -1.28 -33.70 -1.48
C ASN A 259 -0.39 -32.75 -2.31
N ALA A 260 -0.93 -31.63 -2.74
CA ALA A 260 -0.18 -30.62 -3.48
C ALA A 260 -0.84 -29.26 -3.36
N LYS A 261 -0.02 -28.21 -3.32
CA LYS A 261 -0.51 -26.83 -3.39
C LYS A 261 0.45 -25.95 -4.18
N TRP A 262 -0.02 -24.80 -4.63
CA TRP A 262 0.80 -23.72 -5.15
C TRP A 262 1.56 -23.01 -4.03
N GLY A 263 2.63 -22.31 -4.41
CA GLY A 263 3.40 -21.46 -3.49
C GLY A 263 2.66 -20.19 -3.03
N ASP A 264 1.69 -19.74 -3.83
CA ASP A 264 0.84 -18.57 -3.57
C ASP A 264 -0.52 -18.78 -4.25
N ASN A 265 -1.45 -17.83 -4.10
CA ASN A 265 -2.69 -17.81 -4.87
C ASN A 265 -2.39 -17.70 -6.36
N LEU A 266 -3.15 -18.44 -7.16
CA LEU A 266 -2.94 -18.52 -8.60
C LEU A 266 -2.80 -17.16 -9.34
N PRO A 267 -3.59 -16.10 -9.05
CA PRO A 267 -3.44 -14.82 -9.74
C PRO A 267 -2.04 -14.22 -9.55
N VAL A 268 -1.53 -14.25 -8.32
CA VAL A 268 -0.21 -13.74 -7.94
C VAL A 268 0.88 -14.56 -8.62
N LEU A 269 0.76 -15.89 -8.56
CA LEU A 269 1.69 -16.82 -9.20
C LEU A 269 1.76 -16.60 -10.72
N PHE A 270 0.60 -16.44 -11.35
CA PHE A 270 0.49 -16.21 -12.78
C PHE A 270 1.10 -14.86 -13.18
N GLN A 271 0.82 -13.79 -12.43
CA GLN A 271 1.42 -12.47 -12.65
C GLN A 271 2.94 -12.55 -12.63
N GLU A 272 3.50 -13.21 -11.63
CA GLU A 272 4.94 -13.38 -11.48
C GLU A 272 5.56 -14.08 -12.68
N LYS A 273 4.97 -15.19 -13.14
CA LYS A 273 5.51 -15.91 -14.29
C LYS A 273 5.35 -15.16 -15.59
N VAL A 274 4.29 -14.37 -15.76
CA VAL A 274 4.15 -13.48 -16.93
C VAL A 274 5.28 -12.44 -16.94
N ILE A 275 5.56 -11.80 -15.81
CA ILE A 275 6.66 -10.83 -15.70
C ILE A 275 8.00 -11.52 -16.01
N GLN A 276 8.26 -12.68 -15.39
CA GLN A 276 9.48 -13.45 -15.63
C GLN A 276 9.62 -13.88 -17.10
N CYS A 277 8.52 -14.23 -17.78
CA CYS A 277 8.53 -14.51 -19.22
C CYS A 277 8.99 -13.29 -20.03
N PHE A 278 8.49 -12.09 -19.73
CA PHE A 278 8.92 -10.87 -20.41
C PHE A 278 10.39 -10.53 -20.13
N GLU A 279 10.87 -10.76 -18.91
CA GLU A 279 12.27 -10.58 -18.52
C GLU A 279 13.18 -11.56 -19.27
N ASN A 280 12.79 -12.84 -19.32
CA ASN A 280 13.49 -13.89 -20.06
C ASN A 280 13.57 -13.56 -21.56
N ALA A 281 12.47 -13.05 -22.11
CA ALA A 281 12.39 -12.66 -23.52
C ALA A 281 13.28 -11.43 -23.83
N GLY A 282 13.46 -10.52 -22.86
CA GLY A 282 14.31 -9.34 -22.98
C GLY A 282 13.80 -8.32 -23.99
N TYR A 283 12.49 -8.29 -24.25
CA TYR A 283 11.82 -7.39 -25.19
C TYR A 283 11.35 -6.08 -24.58
N ALA A 284 11.71 -5.76 -23.33
CA ALA A 284 11.24 -4.53 -22.68
C ALA A 284 12.36 -3.91 -21.84
N ARG A 285 12.40 -2.58 -21.80
CA ARG A 285 13.37 -1.83 -20.97
C ARG A 285 13.04 -1.93 -19.48
N SER A 286 11.76 -1.99 -19.14
CA SER A 286 11.27 -2.17 -17.77
C SER A 286 9.91 -2.85 -17.79
N ILE A 287 9.77 -3.90 -16.98
CA ILE A 287 8.50 -4.56 -16.69
C ILE A 287 8.26 -4.34 -15.20
N SER A 288 7.07 -3.88 -14.84
CA SER A 288 6.73 -3.64 -13.44
C SER A 288 5.40 -4.28 -13.08
N ARG A 289 5.31 -4.75 -11.83
CA ARG A 289 4.02 -4.95 -11.16
C ARG A 289 3.34 -3.59 -11.01
N THR A 290 2.01 -3.55 -10.96
CA THR A 290 1.28 -2.33 -10.57
C THR A 290 1.75 -1.91 -9.17
N ARG A 291 2.62 -0.91 -9.11
CA ARG A 291 3.05 -0.23 -7.89
C ARG A 291 2.51 1.19 -7.98
N GLU A 292 1.91 1.70 -6.91
CA GLU A 292 1.38 3.06 -6.87
C GLU A 292 2.43 4.05 -7.39
N GLY A 293 2.10 4.77 -8.47
CA GLY A 293 2.95 5.80 -9.07
C GLY A 293 3.73 5.42 -10.34
N VAL A 294 3.67 4.18 -10.82
CA VAL A 294 4.27 3.80 -12.12
C VAL A 294 3.18 3.80 -13.21
N SER A 295 3.12 4.87 -14.01
CA SER A 295 2.37 4.87 -15.27
C SER A 295 3.23 4.24 -16.36
N GLY A 296 2.86 3.04 -16.82
CA GLY A 296 3.42 2.47 -18.05
C GLY A 296 2.75 3.01 -19.29
N ASP A 297 3.44 2.90 -20.43
CA ASP A 297 2.86 3.19 -21.74
C ASP A 297 1.76 2.19 -22.08
N PHE A 298 1.91 0.95 -21.61
CA PHE A 298 0.94 -0.13 -21.79
C PHE A 298 0.63 -0.89 -20.50
N GLN A 299 -0.59 -1.43 -20.41
CA GLN A 299 -1.01 -2.37 -19.38
C GLN A 299 -1.46 -3.69 -20.00
N LEU A 300 -0.91 -4.81 -19.51
CA LEU A 300 -1.37 -6.16 -19.86
C LEU A 300 -2.38 -6.66 -18.82
N LEU A 301 -3.67 -6.55 -19.14
CA LEU A 301 -4.75 -7.10 -18.33
C LEU A 301 -5.00 -8.56 -18.68
N VAL A 302 -5.03 -9.43 -17.67
CA VAL A 302 -5.32 -10.85 -17.83
C VAL A 302 -6.57 -11.24 -17.05
N ASP A 303 -7.41 -12.06 -17.67
CA ASP A 303 -8.61 -12.67 -17.07
C ASP A 303 -8.55 -14.19 -17.23
N ILE A 304 -8.28 -14.91 -16.14
CA ILE A 304 -8.13 -16.36 -16.14
C ILE A 304 -9.52 -17.02 -16.05
N ARG A 305 -9.84 -17.80 -17.08
CA ARG A 305 -11.11 -18.51 -17.25
C ARG A 305 -11.05 -19.96 -16.80
N ARG A 306 -9.93 -20.64 -17.02
CA ARG A 306 -9.67 -22.00 -16.56
C ARG A 306 -8.22 -22.15 -16.15
N PHE A 307 -8.02 -22.85 -15.03
CA PHE A 307 -6.70 -23.24 -14.56
C PHE A 307 -6.82 -24.47 -13.66
N HIS A 308 -6.89 -25.65 -14.26
CA HIS A 308 -7.08 -26.90 -13.54
C HIS A 308 -6.47 -28.08 -14.30
N ILE A 309 -6.46 -29.25 -13.66
CA ILE A 309 -6.13 -30.52 -14.30
C ILE A 309 -7.44 -31.25 -14.59
N ALA A 310 -7.83 -31.35 -15.87
CA ALA A 310 -8.94 -32.19 -16.29
C ALA A 310 -8.54 -33.65 -16.09
N THR A 311 -9.37 -34.48 -15.45
CA THR A 311 -8.98 -35.86 -15.08
C THR A 311 -9.44 -36.92 -16.08
N ALA A 312 -10.24 -36.54 -17.07
CA ALA A 312 -10.79 -37.44 -18.08
C ALA A 312 -10.93 -36.71 -19.44
N PRO A 313 -10.77 -37.41 -20.57
CA PRO A 313 -10.48 -38.85 -20.69
C PRO A 313 -9.05 -39.23 -20.27
N GLU A 314 -8.10 -38.30 -20.34
CA GLU A 314 -6.74 -38.44 -19.79
C GLU A 314 -6.38 -37.18 -18.98
N PRO A 315 -5.56 -37.29 -17.92
CA PRO A 315 -5.14 -36.14 -17.14
C PRO A 315 -4.40 -35.09 -17.97
N ALA A 316 -4.97 -33.89 -18.10
CA ALA A 316 -4.38 -32.79 -18.85
C ALA A 316 -4.55 -31.45 -18.11
N ALA A 317 -3.51 -30.62 -18.13
CA ALA A 317 -3.61 -29.26 -17.63
C ALA A 317 -4.37 -28.40 -18.64
N GLU A 318 -5.52 -27.87 -18.23
CA GLU A 318 -6.33 -26.94 -19.01
C GLU A 318 -6.16 -25.53 -18.49
N ILE A 319 -5.64 -24.66 -19.36
CA ILE A 319 -5.39 -23.26 -19.07
C ILE A 319 -6.09 -22.43 -20.15
N GLU A 320 -7.02 -21.57 -19.72
CA GLU A 320 -7.74 -20.65 -20.59
C GLU A 320 -7.71 -19.27 -19.94
N PHE A 321 -7.26 -18.25 -20.67
CA PHE A 321 -7.27 -16.88 -20.21
C PHE A 321 -7.46 -15.91 -21.37
N VAL A 322 -7.95 -14.72 -21.07
CA VAL A 322 -8.03 -13.59 -22.00
C VAL A 322 -6.95 -12.59 -21.62
N ALA A 323 -6.19 -12.11 -22.61
CA ALA A 323 -5.21 -11.06 -22.44
C ALA A 323 -5.62 -9.83 -23.25
N LYS A 324 -5.54 -8.64 -22.65
CA LYS A 324 -5.77 -7.35 -23.31
C LYS A 324 -4.58 -6.44 -23.02
N ILE A 325 -4.07 -5.79 -24.05
CA ILE A 325 -3.07 -4.74 -23.92
C ILE A 325 -3.81 -3.41 -24.10
N LEU A 326 -3.68 -2.52 -23.13
CA LEU A 326 -4.26 -1.18 -23.16
C LEU A 326 -3.16 -0.12 -23.15
N ASP A 327 -3.32 0.94 -23.93
CA ASP A 327 -2.46 2.12 -23.85
C ASP A 327 -2.90 3.09 -22.73
N THR A 328 -2.20 4.22 -22.60
CA THR A 328 -2.55 5.28 -21.62
C THR A 328 -3.93 5.92 -21.85
N ASP A 329 -4.47 5.82 -23.07
CA ASP A 329 -5.80 6.32 -23.44
C ASP A 329 -6.90 5.26 -23.23
N GLY A 330 -6.52 4.05 -22.77
CA GLY A 330 -7.43 2.92 -22.56
C GLY A 330 -7.92 2.26 -23.85
N LYS A 331 -7.19 2.44 -24.96
CA LYS A 331 -7.49 1.80 -26.26
C LYS A 331 -6.79 0.47 -26.43
#